data_AF-A0A7Y5D2T9-F1
#
_entry.id   AF-A0A7Y5D2T9-F1
#
_cell.length_a   1.000
_cell.length_b   1.000
_cell.length_c   1.000
_cell.angle_alpha   90.00
_cell.angle_beta   90.00
_cell.angle_gamma   90.00
#
_symmetry.space_group_name_H-M   'P 1'
#
loop_
_entity.id
_entity.type
_entity.pdbx_description
1 polymer ?
#
loop_
_entity_poly.entity_id
_entity_poly.type
_entity_poly.pdbx_seq_one_letter_code
_entity_poly.pdbx_strand_id
1 'polypeptide(L)'
;MPNPVRQAPSSLREKPELKERLSSLMYRAKQKLDTSLIEIAVESTRSKTKLPHRGKGLRDMLDLVKSGTVGGFRIFSAKGGFNYSASLNAESGRDYKTAINGTIIQWQLSLESNHEQ
;
A
#
# COMPACT_ATOMS: atom_id res chain seq x y z
N MET A 1 -25.47 21.82 7.51
CA MET A 1 -24.04 22.00 7.15
C MET A 1 -23.57 20.77 6.38
N PRO A 2 -23.16 20.87 5.10
CA PRO A 2 -22.68 19.70 4.36
C PRO A 2 -21.26 19.34 4.78
N ASN A 3 -21.03 18.05 5.04
CA ASN A 3 -19.79 17.47 5.55
C ASN A 3 -18.71 17.43 4.44
N PRO A 4 -17.50 17.99 4.63
CA PRO A 4 -16.47 17.98 3.61
C PRO A 4 -16.00 16.54 3.34
N VAL A 5 -15.98 16.16 2.08
CA VAL A 5 -15.49 14.88 1.57
C VAL A 5 -14.08 14.63 2.11
N ARG A 6 -13.96 13.74 3.11
CA ARG A 6 -12.71 13.45 3.82
C ARG A 6 -11.79 12.64 2.91
N GLN A 7 -10.71 13.27 2.50
CA GLN A 7 -9.67 12.70 1.63
C GLN A 7 -8.60 12.00 2.47
N ALA A 8 -7.93 11.00 1.88
CA ALA A 8 -6.77 10.30 2.45
C ALA A 8 -5.73 11.28 3.06
N PRO A 9 -4.99 10.85 4.10
CA PRO A 9 -4.08 11.74 4.82
C PRO A 9 -3.07 12.40 3.87
N SER A 10 -2.83 13.70 4.09
CA SER A 10 -1.95 14.54 3.26
C SER A 10 -0.51 14.01 3.17
N SER A 11 -0.13 13.06 4.04
CA SER A 11 1.13 12.31 4.01
C SER A 11 1.34 11.47 2.75
N LEU A 12 0.28 11.05 2.05
CA LEU A 12 0.38 10.19 0.86
C LEU A 12 0.51 10.97 -0.46
N ARG A 13 0.05 12.22 -0.51
CA ARG A 13 -0.05 13.01 -1.76
C ARG A 13 1.21 13.75 -2.19
N GLU A 14 2.17 13.93 -1.30
CA GLU A 14 3.41 14.69 -1.59
C GLU A 14 4.59 13.78 -1.95
N LYS A 15 4.35 12.55 -2.43
CA LYS A 15 5.43 11.71 -2.95
C LYS A 15 5.95 12.31 -4.27
N PRO A 16 7.27 12.56 -4.42
CA PRO A 16 7.82 13.23 -5.61
C PRO A 16 7.68 12.39 -6.90
N GLU A 17 7.80 11.06 -6.81
CA GLU A 17 7.54 10.12 -7.92
C GLU A 17 6.08 10.14 -8.39
N LEU A 18 5.17 10.51 -7.49
CA LEU A 18 3.73 10.65 -7.77
C LEU A 18 3.49 11.74 -8.80
N LYS A 19 4.23 12.86 -8.73
CA LYS A 19 4.06 14.02 -9.62
C LYS A 19 4.59 13.76 -11.02
N GLU A 20 5.66 12.99 -11.17
CA GLU A 20 6.28 12.66 -12.46
C GLU A 20 5.45 11.62 -13.25
N ARG A 21 4.86 10.62 -12.57
CA ARG A 21 3.92 9.65 -13.18
C ARG A 21 2.51 10.21 -13.43
N LEU A 22 2.20 11.43 -12.96
CA LEU A 22 0.85 12.02 -12.93
C LEU A 22 0.37 12.68 -14.23
N SER A 23 1.21 12.71 -15.27
CA SER A 23 0.98 13.56 -16.44
C SER A 23 -0.12 13.05 -17.38
N SER A 24 -0.62 11.81 -17.22
CA SER A 24 -1.70 11.29 -18.08
C SER A 24 -3.10 11.43 -17.44
N LEU A 25 -4.09 11.81 -18.26
CA LEU A 25 -5.51 11.92 -17.91
C LEU A 25 -6.08 10.61 -17.31
N MET A 26 -5.61 9.46 -17.80
CA MET A 26 -5.95 8.12 -17.28
C MET A 26 -5.38 7.91 -15.86
N TYR A 27 -4.15 8.36 -15.58
CA TYR A 27 -3.56 8.33 -14.24
C TYR A 27 -4.33 9.22 -13.26
N ARG A 28 -4.79 10.40 -13.70
CA ARG A 28 -5.59 11.33 -12.88
C ARG A 28 -6.97 10.77 -12.52
N ALA A 29 -7.59 10.01 -13.41
CA ALA A 29 -8.85 9.30 -13.13
C ALA A 29 -8.63 8.12 -12.18
N LYS A 30 -7.58 7.31 -12.38
CA LYS A 30 -7.19 6.20 -11.50
C LYS A 30 -6.76 6.70 -10.10
N GLN A 31 -6.12 7.87 -10.03
CA GLN A 31 -5.72 8.57 -8.79
C GLN A 31 -6.88 9.05 -7.91
N LYS A 32 -8.13 9.07 -8.40
CA LYS A 32 -9.27 9.33 -7.51
C LYS A 32 -9.55 8.17 -6.57
N LEU A 33 -9.03 6.98 -6.85
CA LEU A 33 -9.21 5.79 -6.03
C LEU A 33 -8.13 5.74 -4.96
N ASP A 34 -8.55 5.55 -3.71
CA ASP A 34 -7.64 5.47 -2.56
C ASP A 34 -6.72 4.24 -2.70
N THR A 35 -7.18 3.17 -3.36
CA THR A 35 -6.38 1.99 -3.70
C THR A 35 -5.12 2.33 -4.48
N SER A 36 -5.21 3.18 -5.51
CA SER A 36 -4.05 3.52 -6.34
C SER A 36 -3.01 4.33 -5.59
N LEU A 37 -3.43 5.13 -4.60
CA LEU A 37 -2.50 5.81 -3.70
C LEU A 37 -1.75 4.81 -2.80
N ILE A 38 -2.42 3.74 -2.38
CA ILE A 38 -1.79 2.66 -1.60
C ILE A 38 -0.82 1.85 -2.47
N GLU A 39 -1.21 1.47 -3.69
CA GLU A 39 -0.33 0.77 -4.66
C GLU A 39 0.99 1.53 -4.85
N ILE A 40 0.90 2.83 -5.15
CA ILE A 40 2.10 3.66 -5.31
C ILE A 40 2.87 3.79 -3.99
N ALA A 41 2.17 3.83 -2.85
CA ALA A 41 2.84 3.91 -1.56
C ALA A 41 3.69 2.67 -1.26
N VAL A 42 3.22 1.47 -1.67
CA VAL A 42 3.91 0.19 -1.53
C VAL A 42 5.08 0.07 -2.50
N GLU A 43 4.94 0.55 -3.74
CA GLU A 43 6.02 0.52 -4.74
C GLU A 43 7.15 1.52 -4.45
N SER A 44 6.83 2.65 -3.82
CA SER A 44 7.75 3.77 -3.68
C SER A 44 8.72 3.58 -2.50
N THR A 45 10.01 3.81 -2.78
CA THR A 45 11.13 3.68 -1.83
C THR A 45 11.42 4.95 -1.04
N ARG A 46 10.70 6.05 -1.33
CA ARG A 46 10.96 7.38 -0.75
C ARG A 46 9.97 7.71 0.36
N SER A 47 10.50 8.14 1.50
CA SER A 47 9.73 8.74 2.59
C SER A 47 9.68 10.26 2.49
N LYS A 48 8.65 10.86 3.12
CA LYS A 48 8.54 12.32 3.29
C LYS A 48 9.72 12.94 4.02
N THR A 49 10.38 12.19 4.91
CA THR A 49 11.50 12.70 5.71
C THR A 49 12.80 12.82 4.91
N LYS A 50 12.87 12.26 3.69
CA LYS A 50 14.07 12.22 2.82
C LYS A 50 15.31 11.62 3.49
N LEU A 51 15.16 10.94 4.61
CA LEU A 51 16.26 10.27 5.29
C LEU A 51 16.58 8.96 4.56
N PRO A 52 17.84 8.66 4.24
CA PRO A 52 18.22 7.49 3.43
C PRO A 52 17.84 6.13 4.05
N HIS A 53 17.60 6.10 5.37
CA HIS A 53 17.17 4.91 6.11
C HIS A 53 15.64 4.82 6.32
N ARG A 54 14.83 5.74 5.77
CA ARG A 54 13.37 5.78 5.94
C ARG A 54 12.66 5.64 4.59
N GLY A 55 11.53 4.94 4.57
CA GLY A 55 10.66 4.86 3.38
C GLY A 55 10.64 3.54 2.64
N LYS A 56 11.37 2.53 3.14
CA LYS A 56 11.42 1.19 2.57
C LYS A 56 10.51 0.17 3.25
N GLY A 57 10.03 0.46 4.47
CA GLY A 57 9.34 -0.54 5.29
C GLY A 57 8.13 -1.25 4.66
N LEU A 58 7.28 -0.54 3.90
CA LEU A 58 6.15 -1.18 3.19
C LEU A 58 6.63 -2.13 2.09
N ARG A 59 7.67 -1.71 1.35
CA ARG A 59 8.26 -2.51 0.30
C ARG A 59 9.00 -3.72 0.87
N ASP A 60 9.80 -3.51 1.91
CA ASP A 60 10.54 -4.56 2.61
C ASP A 60 9.58 -5.61 3.20
N MET A 61 8.46 -5.19 3.80
CA MET A 61 7.42 -6.09 4.30
C MET A 61 6.79 -6.89 3.16
N LEU A 62 6.47 -6.26 2.02
CA LEU A 62 5.93 -6.98 0.86
C LEU A 62 6.94 -7.97 0.30
N ASP A 63 8.20 -7.57 0.15
CA ASP A 63 9.27 -8.42 -0.39
C ASP A 63 9.53 -9.63 0.53
N LEU A 64 9.47 -9.43 1.86
CA LEU A 64 9.55 -10.51 2.84
C LEU A 64 8.36 -11.49 2.75
N VAL A 65 7.14 -10.99 2.55
CA VAL A 65 5.98 -11.87 2.35
C VAL A 65 6.08 -12.60 1.00
N LYS A 66 6.61 -11.95 -0.05
CA LYS A 66 6.85 -12.53 -1.38
C LYS A 66 7.91 -13.62 -1.37
N SER A 67 8.87 -13.60 -0.44
CA SER A 67 9.86 -14.68 -0.31
C SER A 67 9.29 -15.97 0.29
N GLY A 68 8.10 -15.90 0.91
CA GLY A 68 7.41 -17.08 1.44
C GLY A 68 6.44 -17.71 0.44
N THR A 69 6.10 -18.98 0.66
CA THR A 69 5.14 -19.73 -0.18
C THR A 69 3.69 -19.62 0.30
N VAL A 70 3.50 -19.34 1.60
CA VAL A 70 2.18 -19.20 2.24
C VAL A 70 2.17 -17.92 3.07
N GLY A 71 1.09 -17.16 2.96
CA GLY A 71 0.94 -15.87 3.63
C GLY A 71 0.27 -14.83 2.76
N GLY A 72 0.34 -13.58 3.20
CA GLY A 72 -0.26 -12.45 2.49
C GLY A 72 0.05 -11.12 3.13
N PHE A 73 -0.16 -10.05 2.37
CA PHE A 73 0.08 -8.69 2.80
C PHE A 73 -1.13 -7.82 2.45
N ARG A 74 -1.70 -7.13 3.43
CA ARG A 74 -2.89 -6.29 3.24
C ARG A 74 -2.70 -4.92 3.85
N ILE A 75 -3.16 -3.91 3.13
CA ILE A 75 -3.21 -2.54 3.62
C ILE A 75 -4.61 -2.00 3.38
N PHE A 76 -5.18 -1.40 4.43
CA PHE A 76 -6.39 -0.61 4.33
C PHE A 76 -6.07 0.82 4.75
N SER A 77 -6.52 1.81 3.99
CA SER A 77 -6.36 3.23 4.33
C SER A 77 -7.44 4.05 3.63
N ALA A 78 -8.11 4.93 4.36
CA ALA A 78 -9.30 5.62 3.87
C ALA A 78 -10.29 4.61 3.24
N LYS A 79 -10.65 4.73 1.96
CA LYS A 79 -11.49 3.75 1.26
C LYS A 79 -10.70 2.67 0.54
N GLY A 80 -9.39 2.80 0.42
CA GLY A 80 -8.56 1.93 -0.40
C GLY A 80 -8.17 0.66 0.34
N GLY A 81 -8.10 -0.44 -0.41
CA GLY A 81 -7.52 -1.69 0.04
C GLY A 81 -6.50 -2.22 -0.97
N PHE A 82 -5.37 -2.68 -0.47
CA PHE A 82 -4.36 -3.43 -1.21
C PHE A 82 -4.23 -4.82 -0.58
N ASN A 83 -4.08 -5.85 -1.41
CA ASN A 83 -3.90 -7.23 -0.99
C ASN A 83 -2.90 -7.95 -1.91
N TYR A 84 -1.88 -8.56 -1.32
CA TYR A 84 -1.03 -9.57 -1.94
C TYR A 84 -1.33 -10.94 -1.32
N SER A 85 -1.46 -11.95 -2.16
CA SER A 85 -1.62 -13.35 -1.76
C SER A 85 -0.43 -14.16 -2.25
N ALA A 86 0.34 -14.75 -1.33
CA ALA A 86 1.50 -15.58 -1.69
C ALA A 86 1.06 -16.82 -2.50
N SER A 87 -0.06 -17.44 -2.10
CA SER A 87 -0.62 -18.64 -2.76
C SER A 87 -1.01 -18.44 -4.23
N LEU A 88 -1.45 -17.23 -4.59
CA LEU A 88 -1.82 -16.88 -5.97
C LEU A 88 -0.69 -16.15 -6.70
N ASN A 89 0.37 -15.80 -5.96
CA ASN A 89 1.42 -14.89 -6.37
C ASN A 89 0.88 -13.63 -7.10
N ALA A 90 -0.18 -13.04 -6.55
CA ALA A 90 -0.92 -11.97 -7.20
C ALA A 90 -1.26 -10.82 -6.24
N GLU A 91 -1.21 -9.61 -6.78
CA GLU A 91 -1.65 -8.37 -6.13
C GLU A 91 -3.05 -8.01 -6.61
N SER A 92 -3.88 -7.51 -5.71
CA SER A 92 -5.21 -7.00 -6.01
C SER A 92 -5.50 -5.78 -5.17
N GLY A 93 -6.33 -4.89 -5.72
CA GLY A 93 -6.72 -3.65 -5.07
C GLY A 93 -8.20 -3.39 -5.26
N ARG A 94 -8.85 -2.78 -4.25
CA ARG A 94 -10.24 -2.34 -4.37
C ARG A 94 -10.57 -1.21 -3.41
N ASP A 95 -11.42 -0.31 -3.87
CA ASP A 95 -12.05 0.67 -2.98
C ASP A 95 -13.30 0.09 -2.32
N TYR A 96 -13.52 0.49 -1.07
CA TYR A 96 -14.66 0.14 -0.25
C TYR A 96 -15.63 1.32 -0.11
N LYS A 97 -16.90 1.03 0.17
CA LYS A 97 -17.94 2.05 0.34
C LYS A 97 -17.69 2.93 1.58
N THR A 98 -17.15 2.31 2.63
CA THR A 98 -16.89 2.94 3.93
C THR A 98 -15.40 3.17 4.11
N ALA A 99 -15.03 4.36 4.58
CA ALA A 99 -13.64 4.71 4.88
C ALA A 99 -13.28 4.32 6.32
N ILE A 100 -12.04 3.86 6.53
CA ILE A 100 -11.46 3.77 7.87
C ILE A 100 -10.76 5.08 8.24
N ASN A 101 -10.79 5.46 9.51
CA ASN A 101 -10.07 6.63 10.01
C ASN A 101 -8.67 6.24 10.51
N GLY A 102 -7.78 5.92 9.57
CA GLY A 102 -6.42 5.49 9.86
C GLY A 102 -5.87 4.56 8.78
N THR A 103 -4.82 3.83 9.13
CA THR A 103 -4.20 2.82 8.26
C THR A 103 -4.07 1.52 9.03
N ILE A 104 -4.54 0.42 8.44
CA ILE A 104 -4.33 -0.94 8.95
C ILE A 104 -3.35 -1.62 8.00
N ILE A 105 -2.27 -2.18 8.56
CA ILE A 105 -1.31 -2.99 7.82
C ILE A 105 -1.32 -4.37 8.45
N GLN A 106 -1.61 -5.38 7.66
CA GLN A 106 -1.57 -6.78 8.06
C GLN A 106 -0.58 -7.51 7.17
N TRP A 107 0.22 -8.36 7.78
CA TRP A 107 1.15 -9.25 7.10
C TRP A 107 1.08 -10.60 7.79
N GLN A 108 1.15 -11.65 6.98
CA GLN A 108 1.12 -13.03 7.44
C GLN A 108 2.27 -13.75 6.76
N LEU A 109 3.08 -14.41 7.57
CA LEU A 109 4.23 -15.21 7.15
C LEU A 109 4.00 -16.64 7.58
N SER A 110 4.45 -17.59 6.76
CA SER A 110 4.66 -18.95 7.19
C SER A 110 6.02 -19.05 7.86
N LEU A 111 6.06 -19.59 9.07
CA LEU A 111 7.31 -19.96 9.71
C LEU A 111 7.62 -21.40 9.29
N GLU A 112 8.71 -21.61 8.55
CA GLU A 112 9.21 -22.96 8.34
C GLU A 112 9.77 -23.46 9.67
N SER A 113 9.20 -24.54 10.21
CA SER A 113 9.80 -25.26 11.33
C SER A 113 10.96 -26.08 10.78
N ASN A 114 12.15 -25.49 10.68
CA ASN A 114 13.37 -26.29 10.61
C ASN A 114 13.54 -26.98 11.97
N HIS A 115 12.93 -28.16 12.09
CA HIS A 115 13.33 -29.14 13.08
C HIS A 115 14.72 -29.62 12.67
N GLU A 116 15.76 -28.93 13.16
CA GLU A 116 17.08 -29.52 13.26
C GLU A 116 16.97 -30.69 14.25
N GLN A 117 17.02 -31.92 13.71
CA GLN A 117 17.28 -33.15 14.46
C GLN A 117 18.79 -33.39 14.53
#